data_AF-A0A165XAL3-F1
#
_entry.id   AF-A0A165XAL3-F1
#
_cell.length_a   1.000
_cell.length_b   1.000
_cell.length_c   1.000
_cell.angle_alpha   90.00
_cell.angle_beta   90.00
_cell.angle_gamma   90.00
#
_symmetry.space_group_name_H-M   'P 1'
#
loop_
_entity.id
_entity.type
_entity.pdbx_description
1 polymer ?
#
loop_
_entity_poly.entity_id
_entity_poly.type
_entity_poly.pdbx_seq_one_letter_code
_entity_poly.pdbx_strand_id
1 'polypeptide(L)'
;MASTSHSEEPPRPRVDADESSSNLLATNFSQLIAVVEKLGTTMEKVESTLLDHGKQFEVLTRDALKNDQPYDQKDLEDESTCLALYDMVMAKTKEKADEWNGTMDVTLIFIALFSAVLTAFLVPATQTLLPTSDNSGNSTSSQALPLPARSDEAVCAFYYLSLITAIIIAVLCALGRQWVRRLTIRPNKKTWKERMFWHIERMRRAEKWLQVLMEVLYWMLLVSIGLFMSGLLYQLWNVSHSFEERAIILLATWALGVVLIGGIVVTMIATTYHAVRYQASVFEGLISRVIVGEADIGLVKGVKSIWAWPKERVAKGGNWWPGVTIQESLRVGLAQLKNMRLSDVFERGGRRMRSLVAKREKSWKSFTTAMTDIRWKKWMKTLNLVKEAQEWIKRNRVK
;
A
#
# COMPACT_ATOMS: atom_id res chain seq x y z
N MET A 1 32.08 123.38 66.09
CA MET A 1 33.17 122.87 66.95
C MET A 1 33.37 121.40 66.60
N ALA A 2 34.61 121.03 66.31
CA ALA A 2 35.21 119.69 66.39
C ALA A 2 34.70 118.55 65.47
N SER A 3 35.62 118.16 64.59
CA SER A 3 35.78 116.93 63.81
C SER A 3 35.94 115.66 64.63
N THR A 4 35.74 114.46 64.03
CA THR A 4 36.63 113.25 64.00
C THR A 4 35.85 112.06 63.38
N SER A 5 36.28 111.43 62.26
CA SER A 5 37.14 110.22 62.08
C SER A 5 36.89 109.10 63.13
N HIS A 6 36.88 107.79 62.84
CA HIS A 6 37.77 106.98 62.00
C HIS A 6 37.26 105.51 61.91
N SER A 7 37.71 104.76 60.89
CA SER A 7 38.28 103.39 60.95
C SER A 7 37.67 102.30 60.05
N GLU A 8 38.58 101.69 59.30
CA GLU A 8 38.51 100.60 58.32
C GLU A 8 38.93 99.28 59.01
N GLU A 9 38.31 98.13 58.68
CA GLU A 9 38.97 96.81 58.75
C GLU A 9 38.29 95.81 57.76
N PRO A 10 39.06 95.04 56.95
CA PRO A 10 38.60 94.00 56.01
C PRO A 10 38.85 92.57 56.59
N PRO A 11 38.83 91.47 55.81
CA PRO A 11 37.78 90.86 54.99
C PRO A 11 37.35 89.48 55.55
N ARG A 12 36.21 88.92 55.10
CA ARG A 12 35.91 87.49 55.32
C ARG A 12 35.30 86.85 54.07
N PRO A 13 35.90 85.78 53.51
CA PRO A 13 35.41 85.11 52.31
C PRO A 13 34.22 84.20 52.67
N ARG A 14 33.10 84.38 51.99
CA ARG A 14 31.94 83.47 51.99
C ARG A 14 31.20 83.67 50.67
N VAL A 15 30.75 82.69 49.90
CA VAL A 15 30.86 81.23 49.89
C VAL A 15 30.30 80.88 48.50
N ASP A 16 31.04 80.15 47.67
CA ASP A 16 30.68 79.73 46.30
C ASP A 16 29.56 78.65 46.23
N ALA A 17 28.73 78.52 47.27
CA ALA A 17 27.75 77.42 47.39
C ALA A 17 26.42 77.68 46.65
N ASP A 18 26.02 78.94 46.49
CA ASP A 18 24.72 79.30 45.91
C ASP A 18 24.75 79.21 44.36
N GLU A 19 25.90 79.53 43.77
CA GLU A 19 26.15 79.37 42.33
C GLU A 19 26.33 77.90 41.94
N SER A 20 26.91 77.06 42.82
CA SER A 20 27.00 75.61 42.61
C SER A 20 25.63 74.93 42.66
N SER A 21 24.79 75.32 43.61
CA SER A 21 23.45 74.72 43.82
C SER A 21 22.50 75.05 42.68
N SER A 22 22.50 76.31 42.21
CA SER A 22 21.69 76.76 41.07
C SER A 22 22.14 76.15 39.74
N ASN A 23 23.46 76.02 39.52
CA ASN A 23 24.00 75.31 38.37
C ASN A 23 23.68 73.82 38.36
N LEU A 24 23.66 73.17 39.54
CA LEU A 24 23.27 71.76 39.70
C LEU A 24 21.78 71.55 39.43
N LEU A 25 20.94 72.49 39.86
CA LEU A 25 19.49 72.48 39.59
C LEU A 25 19.19 72.67 38.10
N ALA A 26 19.90 73.59 37.44
CA ALA A 26 19.80 73.83 36.00
C ALA A 26 20.28 72.62 35.16
N THR A 27 21.34 71.94 35.60
CA THR A 27 21.80 70.70 34.95
C THR A 27 20.79 69.56 35.14
N ASN A 28 20.20 69.39 36.32
CA ASN A 28 19.15 68.39 36.52
C ASN A 28 17.89 68.67 35.69
N PHE A 29 17.46 69.93 35.57
CA PHE A 29 16.32 70.30 34.73
C PHE A 29 16.57 70.08 33.24
N SER A 30 17.75 70.43 32.74
CA SER A 30 18.11 70.17 31.35
C SER A 30 18.22 68.67 31.06
N GLN A 31 18.72 67.88 32.01
CA GLN A 31 18.75 66.42 31.92
C GLN A 31 17.33 65.82 31.94
N LEU A 32 16.41 66.37 32.74
CA LEU A 32 14.99 65.96 32.75
C LEU A 32 14.31 66.26 31.41
N ILE A 33 14.55 67.44 30.83
CA ILE A 33 14.02 67.83 29.51
C ILE A 33 14.53 66.87 28.44
N ALA A 34 15.82 66.54 28.46
CA ALA A 34 16.40 65.58 27.53
C ALA A 34 15.79 64.17 27.67
N VAL A 35 15.46 63.74 28.89
CA VAL A 35 14.75 62.46 29.13
C VAL A 35 13.32 62.50 28.60
N VAL A 36 12.61 63.62 28.79
CA VAL A 36 11.24 63.79 28.28
C VAL A 36 11.20 63.83 26.75
N GLU A 37 12.14 64.52 26.13
CA GLU A 37 12.28 64.57 24.66
C GLU A 37 12.64 63.19 24.10
N LYS A 38 13.57 62.47 24.76
CA LYS A 38 13.89 61.08 24.44
C LYS A 38 12.67 60.17 24.63
N LEU A 39 11.86 60.38 25.66
CA LEU A 39 10.63 59.62 25.89
C LEU A 39 9.62 59.87 24.77
N GLY A 40 9.47 61.12 24.33
CA GLY A 40 8.65 61.51 23.17
C GLY A 40 9.06 60.79 21.89
N THR A 41 10.35 60.80 21.55
CA THR A 41 10.86 60.08 20.37
C THR A 41 10.71 58.56 20.48
N THR A 42 10.86 57.98 21.68
CA THR A 42 10.58 56.55 21.88
C THR A 42 9.10 56.23 21.76
N MET A 43 8.21 57.12 22.21
CA MET A 43 6.76 56.95 22.10
C MET A 43 6.32 56.96 20.63
N GLU A 44 6.81 57.90 19.82
CA GLU A 44 6.57 57.91 18.37
C GLU A 44 7.07 56.62 17.71
N LYS A 45 8.24 56.14 18.11
CA LYS A 45 8.79 54.89 17.58
C LYS A 45 7.92 53.69 17.96
N VAL A 46 7.42 53.64 19.20
CA VAL A 46 6.48 52.60 19.65
C VAL A 46 5.17 52.69 18.87
N GLU A 47 4.61 53.89 18.68
CA GLU A 47 3.39 54.11 17.89
C GLU A 47 3.55 53.61 16.46
N SER A 48 4.63 54.00 15.77
CA SER A 48 4.90 53.55 14.41
C SER A 48 5.06 52.03 14.30
N THR A 49 5.70 51.39 15.30
CA THR A 49 5.85 49.93 15.35
C THR A 49 4.51 49.24 15.61
N LEU A 50 3.66 49.83 16.46
CA LEU A 50 2.32 49.32 16.75
C LEU A 50 1.42 49.40 15.51
N LEU A 51 1.53 50.49 14.73
CA LEU A 51 0.83 50.65 13.46
C LEU A 51 1.33 49.66 12.41
N ASP A 52 2.65 49.40 12.34
CA ASP A 52 3.21 48.41 11.42
C ASP A 52 2.76 46.99 11.78
N HIS A 53 2.84 46.61 13.05
CA HIS A 53 2.29 45.34 13.53
C HIS A 53 0.78 45.25 13.30
N GLY A 54 0.04 46.34 13.50
CA GLY A 54 -1.39 46.41 13.18
C GLY A 54 -1.68 46.07 11.72
N LYS A 55 -0.90 46.64 10.78
CA LYS A 55 -0.99 46.29 9.35
C LYS A 55 -0.65 44.83 9.08
N GLN A 56 0.37 44.28 9.74
CA GLN A 56 0.71 42.85 9.59
C GLN A 56 -0.41 41.95 10.11
N PHE A 57 -1.02 42.28 11.25
CA PHE A 57 -2.18 41.56 11.78
C PHE A 57 -3.41 41.68 10.86
N GLU A 58 -3.65 42.83 10.25
CA GLU A 58 -4.72 42.96 9.24
C GLU A 58 -4.48 42.04 8.03
N VAL A 59 -3.23 41.93 7.56
CA VAL A 59 -2.88 41.02 6.45
C VAL A 59 -3.11 39.56 6.86
N LEU A 60 -2.63 39.15 8.02
CA LEU A 60 -2.84 37.79 8.54
C LEU A 60 -4.32 37.49 8.78
N THR A 61 -5.09 38.46 9.29
CA THR A 61 -6.54 38.33 9.50
C THR A 61 -7.26 38.18 8.16
N ARG A 62 -6.86 38.94 7.15
CA ARG A 62 -7.40 38.85 5.79
C ARG A 62 -7.07 37.50 5.14
N ASP A 63 -5.84 37.00 5.28
CA ASP A 63 -5.43 35.71 4.72
C ASP A 63 -6.08 34.53 5.45
N ALA A 64 -6.25 34.61 6.78
CA ALA A 64 -6.99 33.62 7.56
C ALA A 64 -8.47 33.59 7.16
N LEU A 65 -9.12 34.77 7.07
CA LEU A 65 -10.51 34.88 6.61
C LEU A 65 -10.68 34.41 5.16
N LYS A 66 -9.72 34.69 4.29
CA LYS A 66 -9.75 34.23 2.89
C LYS A 66 -9.69 32.70 2.76
N ASN A 67 -9.10 32.00 3.72
CA ASN A 67 -9.10 30.53 3.76
C ASN A 67 -10.42 29.94 4.30
N ASP A 68 -11.15 30.67 5.14
CA ASP A 68 -12.40 30.20 5.78
C ASP A 68 -13.69 30.74 5.14
N GLN A 69 -13.62 31.81 4.33
CA GLN A 69 -14.77 32.35 3.62
C GLN A 69 -15.06 31.56 2.33
N PRO A 70 -16.34 31.31 2.02
CA PRO A 70 -16.71 30.80 0.70
C PRO A 70 -16.23 31.81 -0.36
N TYR A 71 -15.56 31.32 -1.41
CA TYR A 71 -15.14 32.13 -2.55
C TYR A 71 -16.28 33.07 -2.98
N ASP A 72 -15.95 34.35 -3.24
CA ASP A 72 -16.91 35.31 -3.82
C ASP A 72 -17.66 34.63 -4.97
N GLN A 73 -18.98 34.61 -4.89
CA GLN A 73 -19.85 33.93 -5.86
C GLN A 73 -19.81 34.69 -7.19
N LYS A 74 -18.73 34.49 -7.94
CA LYS A 74 -18.59 34.87 -9.35
C LYS A 74 -19.30 33.84 -10.21
N ASP A 75 -19.78 34.28 -11.37
CA ASP A 75 -20.42 33.37 -12.33
C ASP A 75 -19.54 32.16 -12.60
N LEU A 76 -20.16 30.97 -12.69
CA LEU A 76 -19.47 29.70 -12.97
C LEU A 76 -18.77 29.67 -14.35
N GLU A 77 -19.06 30.67 -15.18
CA GLU A 77 -18.45 30.92 -16.49
C GLU A 77 -17.19 31.80 -16.42
N ASP A 78 -16.91 32.45 -15.28
CA ASP A 78 -15.77 33.35 -15.15
C ASP A 78 -14.44 32.57 -15.26
N GLU A 79 -13.53 33.11 -16.06
CA GLU A 79 -12.26 32.44 -16.40
C GLU A 79 -11.37 32.29 -15.15
N SER A 80 -11.47 33.22 -14.19
CA SER A 80 -10.72 33.17 -12.94
C SER A 80 -11.24 32.09 -11.98
N THR A 81 -12.57 31.95 -11.86
CA THR A 81 -13.21 30.86 -11.10
C THR A 81 -12.86 29.51 -11.69
N CYS A 82 -12.87 29.41 -13.02
CA CYS A 82 -12.55 28.17 -13.69
C CYS A 82 -11.07 27.76 -13.53
N LEU A 83 -10.15 28.72 -13.50
CA LEU A 83 -8.74 28.47 -13.20
C LEU A 83 -8.56 27.94 -11.78
N ALA A 84 -9.19 28.59 -10.78
CA ALA A 84 -9.12 28.16 -9.39
C ALA A 84 -9.67 26.74 -9.19
N LEU A 85 -10.82 26.42 -9.80
CA LEU A 85 -11.40 25.08 -9.77
C LEU A 85 -10.51 24.04 -10.46
N TYR A 86 -9.89 24.40 -11.59
CA TYR A 86 -8.95 23.52 -12.29
C TYR A 86 -7.73 23.19 -11.42
N ASP A 87 -7.14 24.18 -10.75
CA ASP A 87 -6.00 23.97 -9.87
C ASP A 87 -6.36 23.10 -8.66
N MET A 88 -7.55 23.29 -8.08
CA MET A 88 -8.08 22.44 -7.00
C MET A 88 -8.23 20.98 -7.46
N VAL A 89 -8.84 20.76 -8.64
CA VAL A 89 -9.02 19.41 -9.21
C VAL A 89 -7.68 18.76 -9.54
N MET A 90 -6.72 19.53 -10.06
CA MET A 90 -5.37 19.05 -10.34
C MET A 90 -4.62 18.67 -9.07
N ALA A 91 -4.74 19.47 -8.01
CA ALA A 91 -4.16 19.17 -6.70
C ALA A 91 -4.71 17.85 -6.15
N LYS A 92 -6.03 17.68 -6.14
CA LYS A 92 -6.69 16.43 -5.72
C LYS A 92 -6.29 15.22 -6.57
N THR A 93 -6.12 15.43 -7.87
CA THR A 93 -5.64 14.37 -8.78
C THR A 93 -4.21 13.95 -8.44
N LYS A 94 -3.34 14.92 -8.13
CA LYS A 94 -1.95 14.66 -7.77
C LYS A 94 -1.84 13.93 -6.44
N GLU A 95 -2.63 14.33 -5.44
CA GLU A 95 -2.71 13.65 -4.14
C GLU A 95 -3.08 12.16 -4.31
N LYS A 96 -4.16 11.86 -5.04
CA LYS A 96 -4.53 10.46 -5.34
C LYS A 96 -3.47 9.72 -6.15
N ALA A 97 -2.84 10.40 -7.11
CA ALA A 97 -1.75 9.82 -7.89
C ALA A 97 -0.56 9.42 -7.01
N ASP A 98 -0.23 10.24 -6.02
CA ASP A 98 0.86 9.97 -5.07
C ASP A 98 0.51 8.79 -4.15
N GLU A 99 -0.74 8.67 -3.68
CA GLU A 99 -1.24 7.51 -2.93
C GLU A 99 -1.14 6.21 -3.74
N TRP A 100 -1.58 6.25 -5.00
CA TRP A 100 -1.51 5.09 -5.89
C TRP A 100 -0.07 4.69 -6.21
N ASN A 101 0.81 5.66 -6.49
CA ASN A 101 2.22 5.38 -6.65
C ASN A 101 2.80 4.75 -5.39
N GLY A 102 2.54 5.31 -4.20
CA GLY A 102 2.98 4.74 -2.93
C GLY A 102 2.58 3.27 -2.76
N THR A 103 1.34 2.93 -3.10
CA THR A 103 0.85 1.54 -3.06
C THR A 103 1.60 0.62 -4.04
N MET A 104 1.85 1.08 -5.27
CA MET A 104 2.63 0.32 -6.27
C MET A 104 4.11 0.18 -5.90
N ASP A 105 4.67 1.18 -5.22
CA ASP A 105 6.05 1.18 -4.73
C ASP A 105 6.25 0.13 -3.64
N VAL A 106 5.37 0.11 -2.63
CA VAL A 106 5.39 -0.93 -1.59
C VAL A 106 5.23 -2.32 -2.21
N THR A 107 4.31 -2.47 -3.17
CA THR A 107 4.06 -3.74 -3.86
C THR A 107 5.30 -4.21 -4.64
N LEU A 108 5.99 -3.32 -5.37
CA LEU A 108 7.22 -3.67 -6.09
C LEU A 108 8.37 -4.07 -5.18
N ILE A 109 8.55 -3.39 -4.05
CA ILE A 109 9.56 -3.76 -3.05
C ILE A 109 9.27 -5.17 -2.53
N PHE A 110 8.01 -5.45 -2.18
CA PHE A 110 7.63 -6.77 -1.71
C PHE A 110 7.88 -7.85 -2.77
N ILE A 111 7.53 -7.61 -4.04
CA ILE A 111 7.77 -8.55 -5.14
C ILE A 111 9.27 -8.81 -5.34
N ALA A 112 10.11 -7.78 -5.24
CA ALA A 112 11.55 -7.93 -5.37
C ALA A 112 12.12 -8.84 -4.26
N LEU A 113 11.72 -8.59 -3.00
CA LEU A 113 12.12 -9.42 -1.85
C LEU A 113 11.60 -10.85 -1.99
N PHE A 114 10.33 -11.00 -2.36
CA PHE A 114 9.70 -12.30 -2.60
C PHE A 114 10.40 -13.08 -3.72
N SER A 115 10.74 -12.41 -4.83
CA SER A 115 11.43 -13.03 -5.96
C SER A 115 12.85 -13.49 -5.58
N ALA A 116 13.55 -12.73 -4.72
CA ALA A 116 14.86 -13.14 -4.21
C ALA A 116 14.76 -14.43 -3.39
N VAL A 117 13.82 -14.49 -2.43
CA VAL A 117 13.58 -15.70 -1.62
C VAL A 117 13.16 -16.86 -2.50
N LEU A 118 12.20 -16.65 -3.41
CA LEU A 118 11.72 -17.67 -4.34
C LEU A 118 12.84 -18.23 -5.22
N THR A 119 13.75 -17.38 -5.69
CA THR A 119 14.90 -17.80 -6.51
C THR A 119 15.86 -18.69 -5.73
N ALA A 120 16.06 -18.42 -4.43
CA ALA A 120 16.90 -19.26 -3.56
C ALA A 120 16.38 -20.69 -3.42
N PHE A 121 15.06 -20.91 -3.51
CA PHE A 121 14.46 -22.25 -3.52
C PHE A 121 14.33 -22.84 -4.93
N LEU A 122 14.09 -21.99 -5.93
CA LEU A 122 13.93 -22.41 -7.32
C LEU A 122 15.22 -22.96 -7.90
N VAL A 123 16.37 -22.29 -7.70
CA VAL A 123 17.64 -22.73 -8.31
C VAL A 123 18.02 -24.16 -7.89
N PRO A 124 18.06 -24.51 -6.59
CA PRO A 124 18.31 -25.90 -6.19
C PRO A 124 17.26 -26.89 -6.73
N ALA A 125 15.98 -26.53 -6.73
CA ALA A 125 14.91 -27.38 -7.25
C ALA A 125 15.02 -27.63 -8.77
N THR A 126 15.62 -26.71 -9.52
CA THR A 126 15.90 -26.90 -10.95
C THR A 126 17.12 -27.77 -11.19
N GLN A 127 18.15 -27.65 -10.35
CA GLN A 127 19.35 -28.49 -10.40
C GLN A 127 19.04 -29.97 -10.16
N THR A 128 18.08 -30.28 -9.30
CA THR A 128 17.64 -31.67 -9.08
C THR A 128 16.94 -32.31 -10.28
N LEU A 129 16.47 -31.50 -11.25
CA LEU A 129 15.82 -31.98 -12.47
C LEU A 129 16.75 -32.07 -13.67
N LEU A 130 17.95 -31.48 -13.57
CA LEU A 130 18.95 -31.54 -14.63
C LEU A 130 19.59 -32.94 -14.63
N PRO A 131 19.71 -33.59 -15.80
CA PRO A 131 20.37 -34.88 -15.87
C PRO A 131 21.85 -34.75 -15.52
N THR A 132 22.30 -35.49 -14.51
CA THR A 132 23.74 -35.64 -14.24
C THR A 132 24.33 -36.47 -15.36
N SER A 133 25.14 -35.84 -16.22
CA SER A 133 25.99 -36.56 -17.16
C SER A 133 27.12 -37.23 -16.37
N ASP A 134 26.84 -38.39 -15.77
CA ASP A 134 27.88 -39.23 -15.21
C ASP A 134 28.72 -39.77 -16.35
N ASN A 135 29.87 -39.11 -16.54
CA ASN A 135 30.91 -39.50 -17.46
C ASN A 135 31.66 -40.72 -16.87
N SER A 136 31.00 -41.86 -16.78
CA SER A 136 31.65 -43.16 -16.56
C SER A 136 31.54 -43.98 -17.81
N GLY A 137 32.69 -44.19 -18.44
CA GLY A 137 32.81 -44.91 -19.68
C GLY A 137 32.30 -46.35 -19.57
N ASN A 138 31.88 -46.81 -20.75
CA ASN A 138 31.68 -48.19 -21.17
C ASN A 138 30.28 -48.80 -21.00
N SER A 139 29.78 -49.30 -22.15
CA SER A 139 28.73 -50.30 -22.38
C SER A 139 27.40 -49.77 -22.94
N THR A 140 27.28 -49.95 -24.25
CA THR A 140 26.09 -50.24 -25.06
C THR A 140 24.80 -50.59 -24.28
N SER A 141 23.94 -49.60 -24.06
CA SER A 141 22.49 -49.75 -24.27
C SER A 141 21.87 -48.36 -24.41
N SER A 142 20.97 -48.19 -25.36
CA SER A 142 20.13 -47.00 -25.55
C SER A 142 19.11 -46.90 -24.41
N GLN A 143 19.57 -46.68 -23.18
CA GLN A 143 18.70 -46.46 -22.04
C GLN A 143 18.32 -44.98 -22.02
N ALA A 144 17.07 -44.69 -22.40
CA ALA A 144 16.50 -43.35 -22.27
C ALA A 144 16.70 -42.86 -20.84
N LEU A 145 17.19 -41.62 -20.70
CA LEU A 145 17.51 -41.01 -19.41
C LEU A 145 16.35 -41.20 -18.41
N PRO A 146 16.62 -41.56 -17.15
CA PRO A 146 15.58 -41.75 -16.15
C PRO A 146 14.79 -40.45 -16.00
N LEU A 147 13.47 -40.53 -16.22
CA LEU A 147 12.58 -39.38 -16.02
C LEU A 147 12.67 -38.93 -14.55
N PRO A 148 12.79 -37.62 -14.27
CA PRO A 148 12.82 -37.12 -12.90
C PRO A 148 11.54 -37.49 -12.16
N ALA A 149 11.65 -37.66 -10.84
CA ALA A 149 10.52 -38.02 -10.00
C ALA A 149 9.37 -37.00 -10.17
N ARG A 150 8.15 -37.48 -10.39
CA ARG A 150 6.96 -36.62 -10.60
C ARG A 150 6.69 -35.63 -9.46
N SER A 151 7.17 -35.91 -8.25
CA SER A 151 7.12 -34.99 -7.12
C SER A 151 7.95 -33.75 -7.37
N ASP A 152 9.15 -33.92 -7.90
CA ASP A 152 10.16 -32.86 -8.02
C ASP A 152 9.81 -31.95 -9.20
N GLU A 153 9.26 -32.53 -10.27
CA GLU A 153 8.64 -31.80 -11.37
C GLU A 153 7.49 -30.89 -10.87
N ALA A 154 6.63 -31.40 -9.97
CA ALA A 154 5.50 -30.63 -9.45
C ALA A 154 5.95 -29.48 -8.52
N VAL A 155 6.93 -29.72 -7.63
CA VAL A 155 7.53 -28.66 -6.80
C VAL A 155 8.09 -27.54 -7.68
N CYS A 156 8.87 -27.92 -8.69
CA CYS A 156 9.49 -26.99 -9.60
C CYS A 156 8.44 -26.19 -10.40
N ALA A 157 7.37 -26.84 -10.85
CA ALA A 157 6.25 -26.16 -11.51
C ALA A 157 5.58 -25.13 -10.61
N PHE A 158 5.36 -25.41 -9.33
CA PHE A 158 4.79 -24.43 -8.38
C PHE A 158 5.69 -23.20 -8.20
N TYR A 159 7.00 -23.41 -8.06
CA TYR A 159 7.95 -22.29 -7.94
C TYR A 159 8.03 -21.45 -9.21
N TYR A 160 8.04 -22.08 -10.40
CA TYR A 160 8.00 -21.34 -11.66
C TYR A 160 6.68 -20.57 -11.86
N LEU A 161 5.54 -21.17 -11.54
CA LEU A 161 4.23 -20.49 -11.62
C LEU A 161 4.16 -19.30 -10.66
N SER A 162 4.70 -19.44 -9.45
CA SER A 162 4.84 -18.35 -8.50
C SER A 162 5.73 -17.22 -9.06
N LEU A 163 6.88 -17.58 -9.65
CA LEU A 163 7.82 -16.62 -10.21
C LEU A 163 7.25 -15.86 -11.41
N ILE A 164 6.60 -16.57 -12.34
CA ILE A 164 5.94 -15.96 -13.50
C ILE A 164 4.85 -15.00 -13.03
N THR A 165 4.06 -15.39 -12.03
CA THR A 165 3.03 -14.52 -11.45
C THR A 165 3.66 -13.28 -10.82
N ALA A 166 4.76 -13.42 -10.06
CA ALA A 166 5.49 -12.29 -9.48
C ALA A 166 6.00 -11.30 -10.54
N ILE A 167 6.53 -11.79 -11.66
CA ILE A 167 6.96 -10.96 -12.79
C ILE A 167 5.77 -10.22 -13.41
N ILE A 168 4.63 -10.89 -13.61
CA ILE A 168 3.42 -10.26 -14.14
C ILE A 168 2.97 -9.12 -13.22
N ILE A 169 2.98 -9.32 -11.90
CA ILE A 169 2.62 -8.28 -10.93
C ILE A 169 3.59 -7.09 -11.06
N ALA A 170 4.90 -7.33 -11.20
CA ALA A 170 5.87 -6.25 -11.38
C ALA A 170 5.62 -5.43 -12.65
N VAL A 171 5.29 -6.10 -13.76
CA VAL A 171 4.93 -5.44 -15.03
C VAL A 171 3.65 -4.64 -14.88
N LEU A 172 2.63 -5.19 -14.22
CA LEU A 172 1.37 -4.49 -13.96
C LEU A 172 1.56 -3.27 -13.05
N CYS A 173 2.44 -3.33 -12.04
CA CYS A 173 2.83 -2.17 -11.25
C CYS A 173 3.51 -1.09 -12.10
N ALA A 174 4.44 -1.48 -12.98
CA ALA A 174 5.12 -0.53 -13.86
C ALA A 174 4.14 0.16 -14.85
N LEU A 175 3.20 -0.60 -15.43
CA LEU A 175 2.13 -0.06 -16.27
C LEU A 175 1.21 0.87 -15.48
N GLY A 176 0.84 0.47 -14.26
CA GLY A 176 0.07 1.30 -13.34
C GLY A 176 0.71 2.66 -13.11
N ARG A 177 2.01 2.68 -12.76
CA ARG A 177 2.78 3.94 -12.59
C ARG A 177 2.79 4.77 -13.87
N GLN A 178 2.93 4.13 -15.03
CA GLN A 178 2.91 4.83 -16.31
C GLN A 178 1.55 5.48 -16.57
N TRP A 179 0.45 4.81 -16.24
CA TRP A 179 -0.90 5.36 -16.37
C TRP A 179 -1.11 6.53 -15.41
N VAL A 180 -0.70 6.40 -14.14
CA VAL A 180 -0.75 7.47 -13.14
C VAL A 180 0.01 8.71 -13.61
N ARG A 181 1.25 8.54 -14.10
CA ARG A 181 2.05 9.64 -14.63
C ARG A 181 1.40 10.31 -15.83
N ARG A 182 0.70 9.55 -16.68
CA ARG A 182 -0.03 10.12 -17.84
C ARG A 182 -1.30 10.89 -17.42
N LEU A 183 -1.87 10.59 -16.26
CA LEU A 183 -3.06 11.29 -15.75
C LEU A 183 -2.75 12.71 -15.28
N THR A 184 -1.55 12.97 -14.79
CA THR A 184 -1.12 14.29 -14.30
C THR A 184 -0.59 15.23 -15.40
N ILE A 185 -0.53 14.79 -16.66
CA ILE A 185 -0.10 15.63 -17.79
C ILE A 185 -1.19 16.66 -18.12
N ARG A 186 -0.83 17.95 -18.09
CA ARG A 186 -1.76 19.04 -18.43
C ARG A 186 -2.17 18.99 -19.92
N PRO A 187 -3.47 19.09 -20.25
CA PRO A 187 -3.92 19.17 -21.65
C PRO A 187 -3.67 20.56 -22.26
N ASN A 188 -3.35 20.57 -23.56
CA ASN A 188 -3.28 21.79 -24.37
C ASN A 188 -4.65 22.08 -25.03
N LYS A 189 -5.59 22.65 -24.27
CA LYS A 189 -6.88 23.18 -24.81
C LYS A 189 -6.94 24.69 -24.67
N LYS A 190 -7.79 25.41 -25.40
CA LYS A 190 -7.78 26.88 -25.39
C LYS A 190 -8.38 27.48 -24.11
N THR A 191 -9.47 26.90 -23.59
CA THR A 191 -10.22 27.43 -22.43
C THR A 191 -10.03 26.58 -21.18
N TRP A 192 -9.90 27.21 -20.00
CA TRP A 192 -9.73 26.52 -18.71
C TRP A 192 -10.91 25.59 -18.37
N LYS A 193 -12.14 25.97 -18.74
CA LYS A 193 -13.36 25.18 -18.52
C LYS A 193 -13.33 23.85 -19.23
N GLU A 194 -12.96 23.86 -20.50
CA GLU A 194 -12.83 22.64 -21.28
C GLU A 194 -11.68 21.75 -20.79
N ARG A 195 -10.58 22.35 -20.31
CA ARG A 195 -9.47 21.59 -19.69
C ARG A 195 -9.94 20.86 -18.45
N MET A 196 -10.67 21.55 -17.57
CA MET A 196 -11.19 21.00 -16.33
C MET A 196 -12.19 19.86 -16.56
N PHE A 197 -13.25 20.09 -17.35
CA PHE A 197 -14.25 19.05 -17.62
C PHE A 197 -13.63 17.80 -18.24
N TRP A 198 -12.72 17.99 -19.19
CA TRP A 198 -12.02 16.88 -19.81
C TRP A 198 -11.13 16.12 -18.83
N HIS A 199 -10.46 16.82 -17.92
CA HIS A 199 -9.60 16.21 -16.90
C HIS A 199 -10.42 15.43 -15.86
N ILE A 200 -11.52 16.00 -15.38
CA ILE A 200 -12.45 15.34 -14.45
C ILE A 200 -12.99 14.03 -15.05
N GLU A 201 -13.46 14.08 -16.29
CA GLU A 201 -14.06 12.92 -16.94
C GLU A 201 -13.03 11.83 -17.29
N ARG A 202 -11.77 12.22 -17.54
CA ARG A 202 -10.66 11.28 -17.64
C ARG A 202 -10.34 10.65 -16.29
N MET A 203 -10.22 11.47 -15.24
CA MET A 203 -9.87 11.01 -13.89
C MET A 203 -10.91 10.04 -13.36
N ARG A 204 -12.20 10.35 -13.52
CA ARG A 204 -13.32 9.46 -13.13
C ARG A 204 -13.23 8.08 -13.78
N ARG A 205 -12.86 8.02 -15.07
CA ARG A 205 -12.68 6.74 -15.78
C ARG A 205 -11.43 6.03 -15.29
N ALA A 206 -10.31 6.73 -15.20
CA ALA A 206 -9.03 6.16 -14.81
C ALA A 206 -9.01 5.66 -13.37
N GLU A 207 -9.63 6.38 -12.43
CA GLU A 207 -9.76 6.00 -11.02
C GLU A 207 -10.39 4.61 -10.87
N LYS A 208 -11.46 4.31 -11.62
CA LYS A 208 -12.09 2.98 -11.61
C LYS A 208 -11.13 1.89 -12.08
N TRP A 209 -10.43 2.13 -13.20
CA TRP A 209 -9.46 1.17 -13.74
C TRP A 209 -8.26 0.97 -12.81
N LEU A 210 -7.81 2.04 -12.14
CA LEU A 210 -6.66 1.96 -11.26
C LEU A 210 -7.00 1.31 -9.93
N GLN A 211 -8.18 1.55 -9.37
CA GLN A 211 -8.69 0.80 -8.22
C GLN A 211 -8.78 -0.70 -8.53
N VAL A 212 -9.31 -1.06 -9.71
CA VAL A 212 -9.33 -2.47 -10.18
C VAL A 212 -7.92 -3.02 -10.30
N LEU A 213 -6.98 -2.24 -10.84
CA LEU A 213 -5.59 -2.66 -10.94
C LEU A 213 -5.00 -2.97 -9.56
N MET A 214 -5.16 -2.09 -8.56
CA MET A 214 -4.64 -2.32 -7.21
C MET A 214 -5.20 -3.60 -6.56
N GLU A 215 -6.51 -3.83 -6.70
CA GLU A 215 -7.14 -5.04 -6.20
C GLU A 215 -6.58 -6.29 -6.90
N VAL A 216 -6.46 -6.26 -8.22
CA VAL A 216 -5.90 -7.37 -9.01
C VAL A 216 -4.45 -7.64 -8.61
N LEU A 217 -3.65 -6.60 -8.38
CA LEU A 217 -2.27 -6.74 -7.90
C LEU A 217 -2.22 -7.45 -6.55
N TYR A 218 -3.05 -7.04 -5.60
CA TYR A 218 -3.14 -7.66 -4.28
C TYR A 218 -3.51 -9.16 -4.36
N TRP A 219 -4.52 -9.52 -5.14
CA TRP A 219 -4.94 -10.92 -5.27
C TRP A 219 -3.94 -11.78 -6.03
N MET A 220 -3.36 -11.26 -7.11
CA MET A 220 -2.28 -11.96 -7.82
C MET A 220 -1.08 -12.20 -6.89
N LEU A 221 -0.79 -11.24 -6.00
CA LEU A 221 0.28 -11.38 -5.02
C LEU A 221 -0.02 -12.48 -4.01
N LEU A 222 -1.23 -12.50 -3.44
CA LEU A 222 -1.67 -13.57 -2.54
C LEU A 222 -1.62 -14.95 -3.21
N VAL A 223 -2.06 -15.05 -4.47
CA VAL A 223 -1.98 -16.28 -5.24
C VAL A 223 -0.52 -16.70 -5.46
N SER A 224 0.37 -15.77 -5.77
CA SER A 224 1.79 -16.05 -5.94
C SER A 224 2.44 -16.61 -4.67
N ILE A 225 2.17 -15.98 -3.51
CA ILE A 225 2.62 -16.45 -2.21
C ILE A 225 2.02 -17.83 -1.90
N GLY A 226 0.72 -18.02 -2.19
CA GLY A 226 0.04 -19.30 -1.97
C GLY A 226 0.62 -20.45 -2.80
N LEU A 227 0.98 -20.19 -4.07
CA LEU A 227 1.66 -21.15 -4.94
C LEU A 227 3.05 -21.53 -4.40
N PHE A 228 3.82 -20.54 -3.95
CA PHE A 228 5.13 -20.77 -3.34
C PHE A 228 5.04 -21.59 -2.05
N MET A 229 4.15 -21.21 -1.13
CA MET A 229 3.92 -21.93 0.12
C MET A 229 3.41 -23.36 -0.12
N SER A 230 2.61 -23.56 -1.18
CA SER A 230 2.17 -24.90 -1.59
C SER A 230 3.33 -25.75 -2.07
N GLY A 231 4.25 -25.18 -2.86
CA GLY A 231 5.49 -25.85 -3.28
C GLY A 231 6.38 -26.24 -2.09
N LEU A 232 6.60 -25.31 -1.15
CA LEU A 232 7.38 -25.56 0.06
C LEU A 232 6.78 -26.66 0.94
N LEU A 233 5.47 -26.59 1.21
CA LEU A 233 4.78 -27.62 1.99
C LEU A 233 4.80 -28.97 1.29
N TYR A 234 4.67 -29.00 -0.03
CA TYR A 234 4.72 -30.24 -0.80
C TYR A 234 6.13 -30.85 -0.80
N GLN A 235 7.17 -30.03 -0.92
CA GLN A 235 8.56 -30.46 -0.79
C GLN A 235 8.83 -31.02 0.62
N LEU A 236 8.43 -30.30 1.66
CA LEU A 236 8.58 -30.73 3.06
C LEU A 236 7.80 -32.02 3.36
N TRP A 237 6.62 -32.17 2.76
CA TRP A 237 5.84 -33.40 2.84
C TRP A 237 6.57 -34.59 2.23
N ASN A 238 7.18 -34.41 1.05
CA ASN A 238 7.91 -35.46 0.36
C ASN A 238 9.14 -35.91 1.16
N VAL A 239 9.92 -34.94 1.65
CA VAL A 239 11.12 -35.20 2.48
C VAL A 239 10.73 -35.87 3.81
N SER A 240 9.62 -35.48 4.43
CA SER A 240 9.16 -36.12 5.67
C SER A 240 8.79 -37.60 5.49
N HIS A 241 8.44 -38.03 4.28
CA HIS A 241 8.04 -39.41 3.97
C HIS A 241 9.13 -40.23 3.30
N SER A 242 10.29 -39.65 2.98
CA SER A 242 11.39 -40.37 2.34
C SER A 242 12.29 -41.13 3.32
N PHE A 243 12.21 -40.85 4.62
CA PHE A 243 13.01 -41.53 5.65
C PHE A 243 12.30 -42.80 6.14
N GLU A 244 13.05 -43.89 6.35
CA GLU A 244 12.53 -45.16 6.90
C GLU A 244 12.05 -45.01 8.35
N GLU A 245 12.65 -44.08 9.11
CA GLU A 245 12.24 -43.73 10.46
C GLU A 245 11.35 -42.47 10.45
N ARG A 246 10.32 -42.44 11.31
CA ARG A 246 9.33 -41.36 11.32
C ARG A 246 10.00 -40.04 11.75
N ALA A 247 10.29 -39.15 10.79
CA ALA A 247 10.86 -37.84 11.04
C ALA A 247 9.83 -36.88 11.70
N ILE A 248 9.61 -37.05 13.01
CA ILE A 248 8.57 -36.34 13.79
C ILE A 248 8.73 -34.82 13.68
N ILE A 249 9.98 -34.32 13.68
CA ILE A 249 10.29 -32.89 13.60
C ILE A 249 9.83 -32.29 12.27
N LEU A 250 10.13 -32.93 11.14
CA LEU A 250 9.74 -32.43 9.81
C LEU A 250 8.22 -32.47 9.61
N LEU A 251 7.57 -33.53 10.10
CA LEU A 251 6.12 -33.68 10.05
C LEU A 251 5.41 -32.63 10.92
N ALA A 252 5.96 -32.32 12.10
CA ALA A 252 5.48 -31.24 12.96
C ALA A 252 5.63 -29.88 12.29
N THR A 253 6.77 -29.60 11.64
CA THR A 253 7.00 -28.36 10.88
C THR A 253 6.01 -28.23 9.72
N TRP A 254 5.74 -29.31 8.99
CA TRP A 254 4.73 -29.32 7.93
C TRP A 254 3.33 -29.03 8.47
N ALA A 255 2.93 -29.70 9.56
CA ALA A 255 1.63 -29.51 10.19
C ALA A 255 1.45 -28.08 10.70
N LEU A 256 2.48 -27.50 11.31
CA LEU A 256 2.50 -26.10 11.74
C LEU A 256 2.33 -25.16 10.55
N GLY A 257 3.05 -25.39 9.45
CA GLY A 257 2.93 -24.60 8.23
C GLY A 257 1.51 -24.63 7.65
N VAL A 258 0.87 -25.80 7.59
CA VAL A 258 -0.53 -25.94 7.16
C VAL A 258 -1.49 -25.18 8.07
N VAL A 259 -1.28 -25.24 9.39
CA VAL A 259 -2.11 -24.52 10.37
C VAL A 259 -1.96 -23.01 10.21
N LEU A 260 -0.73 -22.50 10.03
CA LEU A 260 -0.49 -21.07 9.85
C LEU A 260 -1.10 -20.55 8.55
N ILE A 261 -0.88 -21.24 7.42
CA ILE A 261 -1.47 -20.85 6.12
C ILE A 261 -2.99 -20.95 6.17
N GLY A 262 -3.53 -22.02 6.76
CA GLY A 262 -4.97 -22.18 6.97
C GLY A 262 -5.53 -21.06 7.84
N GLY A 263 -4.81 -20.65 8.89
CA GLY A 263 -5.15 -19.51 9.72
C GLY A 263 -5.26 -18.21 8.92
N ILE A 264 -4.27 -17.92 8.07
CA ILE A 264 -4.28 -16.73 7.19
C ILE A 264 -5.46 -16.75 6.22
N VAL A 265 -5.77 -17.91 5.62
CA VAL A 265 -6.93 -18.03 4.73
C VAL A 265 -8.25 -17.83 5.49
N VAL A 266 -8.36 -18.39 6.70
CA VAL A 266 -9.55 -18.22 7.55
C VAL A 266 -9.72 -16.75 7.96
N THR A 267 -8.64 -16.06 8.33
CA THR A 267 -8.73 -14.63 8.66
C THR A 267 -9.13 -13.81 7.44
N MET A 268 -8.59 -14.10 6.25
CA MET A 268 -9.00 -13.45 5.00
C MET A 268 -10.48 -13.68 4.65
N ILE A 269 -10.99 -14.89 4.86
CA ILE A 269 -12.42 -15.20 4.66
C ILE A 269 -13.26 -14.47 5.71
N ALA A 270 -12.82 -14.45 6.98
CA ALA A 270 -13.53 -13.77 8.05
C ALA A 270 -13.59 -12.26 7.84
N THR A 271 -12.50 -11.62 7.40
CA THR A 271 -12.48 -10.19 7.07
C THR A 271 -13.35 -9.88 5.86
N THR A 272 -13.32 -10.75 4.83
CA THR A 272 -14.22 -10.61 3.66
C THR A 272 -15.68 -10.76 4.05
N TYR A 273 -16.01 -11.72 4.92
CA TYR A 273 -17.36 -11.91 5.44
C TYR A 273 -17.83 -10.71 6.27
N HIS A 274 -16.95 -10.17 7.13
CA HIS A 274 -17.21 -8.95 7.88
C HIS A 274 -17.48 -7.76 6.95
N ALA A 275 -16.71 -7.64 5.86
CA ALA A 275 -16.89 -6.60 4.85
C ALA A 275 -18.23 -6.67 4.11
N VAL A 276 -18.74 -7.88 3.89
CA VAL A 276 -20.05 -8.09 3.25
C VAL A 276 -21.21 -7.82 4.21
N ARG A 277 -21.02 -8.07 5.52
CA ARG A 277 -22.10 -7.97 6.50
C ARG A 277 -22.35 -6.55 7.01
N TYR A 278 -21.31 -5.72 7.09
CA TYR A 278 -21.38 -4.36 7.61
C TYR A 278 -21.07 -3.33 6.52
N GLN A 279 -22.03 -2.47 6.20
CA GLN A 279 -21.81 -1.30 5.32
C GLN A 279 -20.84 -0.33 6.03
N ALA A 280 -19.84 0.19 5.31
CA ALA A 280 -18.70 0.98 5.80
C ALA A 280 -17.62 0.20 6.58
N SER A 281 -17.39 -1.07 6.25
CA SER A 281 -16.27 -1.85 6.81
C SER A 281 -14.92 -1.40 6.23
N VAL A 282 -13.89 -1.32 7.07
CA VAL A 282 -12.49 -1.03 6.67
C VAL A 282 -11.96 -2.05 5.63
N PHE A 283 -12.59 -3.23 5.55
CA PHE A 283 -12.25 -4.31 4.62
C PHE A 283 -13.09 -4.30 3.33
N GLU A 284 -13.77 -3.20 3.02
CA GLU A 284 -14.58 -3.07 1.82
C GLU A 284 -13.70 -3.09 0.55
N GLY A 285 -13.64 -4.24 -0.12
CA GLY A 285 -12.97 -4.43 -1.41
C GLY A 285 -13.96 -4.74 -2.56
N LEU A 286 -13.45 -4.88 -3.78
CA LEU A 286 -14.28 -5.18 -4.96
C LEU A 286 -15.08 -6.48 -4.84
N ILE A 287 -14.56 -7.47 -4.10
CA ILE A 287 -15.26 -8.75 -3.86
C ILE A 287 -16.47 -8.57 -2.95
N SER A 288 -16.39 -7.70 -1.93
CA SER A 288 -17.55 -7.37 -1.09
C SER A 288 -18.65 -6.73 -1.95
N ARG A 289 -18.30 -5.78 -2.81
CA ARG A 289 -19.26 -5.11 -3.72
C ARG A 289 -19.84 -6.02 -4.79
N VAL A 290 -19.05 -6.96 -5.33
CA VAL A 290 -19.52 -7.98 -6.27
C VAL A 290 -20.46 -8.98 -5.59
N ILE A 291 -20.22 -9.34 -4.32
CA ILE A 291 -21.06 -10.26 -3.54
C ILE A 291 -22.35 -9.58 -3.06
N VAL A 292 -22.29 -8.30 -2.66
CA VAL A 292 -23.44 -7.49 -2.22
C VAL A 292 -24.34 -7.10 -3.41
N GLY A 293 -23.89 -7.33 -4.65
CA GLY A 293 -24.70 -7.12 -5.86
C GLY A 293 -24.73 -5.67 -6.36
N GLU A 294 -23.81 -4.83 -5.88
CA GLU A 294 -23.76 -3.38 -6.17
C GLU A 294 -22.82 -3.05 -7.36
N ALA A 295 -22.20 -4.06 -7.97
CA ALA A 295 -21.36 -3.89 -9.14
C ALA A 295 -22.22 -3.71 -10.41
N ASP A 296 -22.11 -2.53 -11.02
CA ASP A 296 -22.60 -2.22 -12.37
C ASP A 296 -22.23 -3.37 -13.34
N ILE A 297 -23.25 -4.10 -13.79
CA ILE A 297 -23.18 -5.38 -14.52
C ILE A 297 -22.37 -5.29 -15.83
N GLY A 298 -21.98 -4.09 -16.27
CA GLY A 298 -21.15 -3.82 -17.44
C GLY A 298 -19.67 -4.18 -17.30
N LEU A 299 -19.06 -4.05 -16.12
CA LEU A 299 -17.59 -4.19 -15.97
C LEU A 299 -17.15 -5.67 -15.86
N VAL A 300 -17.97 -6.50 -15.20
CA VAL A 300 -17.78 -7.96 -15.14
C VAL A 300 -17.93 -8.59 -16.53
N LYS A 301 -18.84 -8.08 -17.38
CA LYS A 301 -18.91 -8.46 -18.81
C LYS A 301 -17.64 -8.07 -19.58
N GLY A 302 -17.07 -6.88 -19.31
CA GLY A 302 -15.82 -6.43 -19.94
C GLY A 302 -14.62 -7.31 -19.58
N VAL A 303 -14.44 -7.64 -18.31
CA VAL A 303 -13.36 -8.53 -17.84
C VAL A 303 -13.57 -9.97 -18.33
N LYS A 304 -14.81 -10.47 -18.32
CA LYS A 304 -15.14 -11.79 -18.88
C LYS A 304 -14.94 -11.84 -20.40
N SER A 305 -15.16 -10.72 -21.10
CA SER A 305 -14.85 -10.59 -22.53
C SER A 305 -13.35 -10.58 -22.79
N ILE A 306 -12.54 -9.93 -21.94
CA ILE A 306 -11.07 -9.93 -22.03
C ILE A 306 -10.51 -11.35 -21.76
N TRP A 307 -11.13 -12.12 -20.87
CA TRP A 307 -10.77 -13.52 -20.59
C TRP A 307 -11.34 -14.53 -21.60
N ALA A 308 -12.43 -14.19 -22.30
CA ALA A 308 -12.98 -14.98 -23.41
C ALA A 308 -12.20 -14.78 -24.73
N TRP A 309 -11.66 -13.58 -24.93
CA TRP A 309 -10.86 -13.20 -26.11
C TRP A 309 -9.65 -14.11 -26.40
N PRO A 310 -8.85 -14.57 -25.41
CA PRO A 310 -7.76 -15.51 -25.67
C PRO A 310 -8.27 -16.91 -26.07
N LYS A 311 -9.41 -17.35 -25.53
CA LYS A 311 -9.95 -18.68 -25.82
C LYS A 311 -10.44 -18.81 -27.27
N GLU A 312 -10.94 -17.71 -27.83
CA GLU A 312 -11.48 -17.65 -29.18
C GLU A 312 -10.40 -17.41 -30.25
N ARG A 313 -9.28 -16.76 -29.89
CA ARG A 313 -8.11 -16.62 -30.78
C ARG A 313 -7.15 -17.83 -30.79
N VAL A 314 -7.17 -18.66 -29.76
CA VAL A 314 -6.42 -19.94 -29.75
C VAL A 314 -7.13 -21.01 -30.61
N ALA A 315 -8.46 -20.92 -30.78
CA ALA A 315 -9.21 -21.80 -31.67
C ALA A 315 -9.14 -21.40 -33.15
N LYS A 316 -8.80 -20.14 -33.46
CA LYS A 316 -8.55 -19.63 -34.82
C LYS A 316 -7.09 -19.17 -34.97
N GLY A 317 -6.16 -20.10 -34.77
CA GLY A 317 -4.74 -19.86 -35.02
C GLY A 317 -4.39 -19.99 -36.51
N GLY A 318 -4.16 -18.85 -37.18
CA GLY A 318 -3.49 -18.80 -38.48
C GLY A 318 -3.58 -17.41 -39.13
N ASN A 319 -2.43 -16.75 -39.31
CA ASN A 319 -2.22 -15.53 -40.11
C ASN A 319 -2.63 -14.15 -39.55
N TRP A 320 -2.11 -13.73 -38.38
CA TRP A 320 -2.19 -12.30 -38.03
C TRP A 320 -0.89 -11.62 -37.60
N TRP A 321 0.27 -12.25 -37.80
CA TRP A 321 1.57 -11.58 -37.62
C TRP A 321 2.40 -11.68 -38.91
N PRO A 322 2.29 -10.71 -39.85
CA PRO A 322 3.32 -10.51 -40.85
C PRO A 322 4.39 -9.58 -40.26
N GLY A 323 5.57 -10.14 -39.95
CA GLY A 323 6.78 -9.33 -39.74
C GLY A 323 7.30 -9.22 -38.31
N VAL A 324 7.61 -10.34 -37.66
CA VAL A 324 8.64 -10.37 -36.60
C VAL A 324 9.49 -11.61 -36.84
N THR A 325 10.68 -11.40 -37.39
CA THR A 325 11.71 -12.41 -37.60
C THR A 325 12.33 -12.78 -36.25
N ILE A 326 11.77 -13.79 -35.58
CA ILE A 326 12.39 -14.44 -34.42
C ILE A 326 12.61 -15.92 -34.74
N GLN A 327 13.88 -16.19 -35.04
CA GLN A 327 14.67 -17.42 -34.98
C GLN A 327 13.97 -18.80 -35.04
N GLU A 328 14.40 -19.58 -36.04
CA GLU A 328 14.12 -21.00 -36.33
C GLU A 328 14.16 -21.96 -35.11
N SER A 329 14.84 -21.58 -34.02
CA SER A 329 14.91 -22.37 -32.77
C SER A 329 13.54 -22.57 -32.09
N LEU A 330 12.63 -21.60 -32.19
CA LEU A 330 11.28 -21.69 -31.61
C LEU A 330 10.36 -22.64 -32.37
N ARG A 331 10.57 -22.82 -33.68
CA ARG A 331 9.74 -23.74 -34.50
C ARG A 331 10.03 -25.21 -34.21
N VAL A 332 11.29 -25.55 -33.95
CA VAL A 332 11.68 -26.93 -33.59
C VAL A 332 11.11 -27.32 -32.22
N GLY A 333 11.16 -26.40 -31.24
CA GLY A 333 10.56 -26.61 -29.93
C GLY A 333 9.03 -26.71 -29.95
N LEU A 334 8.35 -25.89 -30.78
CA LEU A 334 6.89 -25.96 -30.96
C LEU A 334 6.42 -27.19 -31.75
N ALA A 335 7.23 -27.69 -32.69
CA ALA A 335 6.92 -28.92 -33.42
C ALA A 335 7.01 -30.17 -32.53
N GLN A 336 7.95 -30.22 -31.58
CA GLN A 336 8.00 -31.26 -30.54
C GLN A 336 6.80 -31.18 -29.57
N LEU A 337 6.37 -29.97 -29.21
CA LEU A 337 5.21 -29.77 -28.33
C LEU A 337 3.88 -30.18 -29.01
N LYS A 338 3.76 -30.00 -30.32
CA LYS A 338 2.55 -30.30 -31.10
C LYS A 338 2.31 -31.80 -31.29
N ASN A 339 3.36 -32.62 -31.22
CA ASN A 339 3.27 -34.09 -31.31
C ASN A 339 2.97 -34.78 -29.97
N MET A 340 3.04 -34.06 -28.84
CA MET A 340 2.49 -34.56 -27.58
C MET A 340 1.01 -34.20 -27.52
N ARG A 341 0.13 -35.19 -27.76
CA ARG A 341 -1.31 -35.06 -27.50
C ARG A 341 -1.55 -34.79 -26.01
N LEU A 342 -1.61 -33.50 -25.68
CA LEU A 342 -1.87 -32.95 -24.36
C LEU A 342 -3.25 -33.37 -23.82
N SER A 343 -4.20 -33.70 -24.70
CA SER A 343 -5.51 -34.26 -24.33
C SER A 343 -5.41 -35.65 -23.70
N ASP A 344 -4.55 -36.52 -24.21
CA ASP A 344 -4.52 -37.95 -23.83
C ASP A 344 -3.70 -38.19 -22.55
N VAL A 345 -2.78 -37.27 -22.24
CA VAL A 345 -1.99 -37.22 -20.99
C VAL A 345 -2.81 -36.55 -19.87
N PHE A 346 -3.55 -35.48 -20.19
CA PHE A 346 -4.39 -34.77 -19.21
C PHE A 346 -5.64 -35.57 -18.84
N GLU A 347 -6.20 -36.37 -19.75
CA GLU A 347 -7.30 -37.29 -19.42
C GLU A 347 -6.85 -38.49 -18.57
N ARG A 348 -5.69 -39.11 -18.88
CA ARG A 348 -5.14 -40.21 -18.08
C ARG A 348 -4.66 -39.73 -16.70
N GLY A 349 -4.07 -38.53 -16.64
CA GLY A 349 -3.73 -37.84 -15.39
C GLY A 349 -4.97 -37.46 -14.59
N GLY A 350 -5.98 -36.88 -15.22
CA GLY A 350 -7.22 -36.43 -14.58
C GLY A 350 -8.10 -37.55 -14.04
N ARG A 351 -8.17 -38.72 -14.71
CA ARG A 351 -8.88 -39.90 -14.18
C ARG A 351 -8.18 -40.51 -12.95
N ARG A 352 -6.85 -40.57 -12.92
CA ARG A 352 -6.08 -41.03 -11.74
C ARG A 352 -6.06 -39.99 -10.61
N MET A 353 -5.92 -38.71 -10.94
CA MET A 353 -5.99 -37.60 -9.98
C MET A 353 -7.37 -37.54 -9.32
N ARG A 354 -8.47 -37.73 -10.07
CA ARG A 354 -9.82 -37.84 -9.47
C ARG A 354 -9.95 -39.04 -8.52
N SER A 355 -9.31 -40.17 -8.79
CA SER A 355 -9.34 -41.32 -7.87
C SER A 355 -8.52 -41.11 -6.60
N LEU A 356 -7.36 -40.45 -6.71
CA LEU A 356 -6.49 -40.11 -5.56
C LEU A 356 -7.05 -38.94 -4.76
N VAL A 357 -7.64 -37.94 -5.42
CA VAL A 357 -8.37 -36.84 -4.79
C VAL A 357 -9.64 -37.35 -4.14
N ALA A 358 -10.40 -38.28 -4.73
CA ALA A 358 -11.57 -38.88 -4.07
C ALA A 358 -11.19 -39.75 -2.85
N LYS A 359 -10.05 -40.47 -2.91
CA LYS A 359 -9.52 -41.24 -1.78
C LYS A 359 -8.98 -40.31 -0.67
N ARG A 360 -8.36 -39.18 -1.04
CA ARG A 360 -7.86 -38.13 -0.14
C ARG A 360 -8.98 -37.25 0.43
N GLU A 361 -10.06 -37.02 -0.33
CA GLU A 361 -11.26 -36.28 0.09
C GLU A 361 -12.10 -37.09 1.08
N LYS A 362 -12.21 -38.42 0.91
CA LYS A 362 -12.82 -39.30 1.93
C LYS A 362 -12.01 -39.33 3.22
N SER A 363 -10.68 -39.41 3.12
CA SER A 363 -9.78 -39.33 4.28
C SER A 363 -9.83 -37.96 4.98
N TRP A 364 -9.84 -36.88 4.20
CA TRP A 364 -9.94 -35.50 4.68
C TRP A 364 -11.31 -35.19 5.30
N LYS A 365 -12.42 -35.69 4.70
CA LYS A 365 -13.76 -35.59 5.29
C LYS A 365 -13.86 -36.41 6.58
N SER A 366 -13.27 -37.60 6.65
CA SER A 366 -13.21 -38.40 7.89
C SER A 366 -12.41 -37.69 8.99
N PHE A 367 -11.27 -37.08 8.64
CA PHE A 367 -10.42 -36.35 9.59
C PHE A 367 -11.06 -35.04 10.04
N THR A 368 -11.64 -34.26 9.12
CA THR A 368 -12.34 -33.00 9.46
C THR A 368 -13.59 -33.26 10.29
N THR A 369 -14.37 -34.30 10.01
CA THR A 369 -15.55 -34.67 10.81
C THR A 369 -15.15 -35.15 12.21
N ALA A 370 -14.06 -35.92 12.33
CA ALA A 370 -13.53 -36.30 13.64
C ALA A 370 -13.02 -35.10 14.44
N MET A 371 -12.34 -34.14 13.78
CA MET A 371 -11.78 -32.97 14.43
C MET A 371 -12.87 -31.95 14.80
N THR A 372 -13.90 -31.74 13.97
CA THR A 372 -15.03 -30.87 14.29
C THR A 372 -15.89 -31.45 15.41
N ASP A 373 -16.13 -32.75 15.45
CA ASP A 373 -16.90 -33.39 16.53
C ASP A 373 -16.18 -33.31 17.88
N ILE A 374 -14.87 -33.57 17.92
CA ILE A 374 -14.06 -33.44 19.15
C ILE A 374 -14.01 -31.98 19.64
N ARG A 375 -13.82 -31.01 18.73
CA ARG A 375 -13.76 -29.58 19.10
C ARG A 375 -15.12 -29.04 19.50
N TRP A 376 -16.21 -29.42 18.80
CA TRP A 376 -17.57 -28.97 19.09
C TRP A 376 -18.09 -29.54 20.41
N LYS A 377 -17.86 -30.82 20.69
CA LYS A 377 -18.20 -31.43 21.99
C LYS A 377 -17.47 -30.76 23.15
N LYS A 378 -16.18 -30.43 22.97
CA LYS A 378 -15.41 -29.72 23.99
C LYS A 378 -15.91 -28.29 24.21
N TRP A 379 -16.24 -27.58 23.13
CA TRP A 379 -16.72 -26.20 23.17
C TRP A 379 -18.12 -26.07 23.79
N MET A 380 -19.04 -26.99 23.44
CA MET A 380 -20.38 -27.10 24.04
C MET A 380 -20.31 -27.39 25.54
N LYS A 381 -19.35 -28.22 25.98
CA LYS A 381 -19.17 -28.54 27.40
C LYS A 381 -18.65 -27.33 28.19
N THR A 382 -17.73 -26.54 27.64
CA THR A 382 -17.31 -25.27 28.26
C THR A 382 -18.43 -24.24 28.30
N LEU A 383 -19.26 -24.13 27.26
CA LEU A 383 -20.39 -23.21 27.26
C LEU A 383 -21.46 -23.59 28.28
N ASN A 384 -21.76 -24.89 28.44
CA ASN A 384 -22.70 -25.34 29.47
C ASN A 384 -22.19 -25.03 30.89
N LEU A 385 -20.91 -25.25 31.16
CA LEU A 385 -20.30 -24.92 32.46
C LEU A 385 -20.32 -23.41 32.74
N VAL A 386 -20.06 -22.58 31.73
CA VAL A 386 -20.14 -21.11 31.85
C VAL A 386 -21.58 -20.66 32.10
N LYS A 387 -22.56 -21.30 31.45
CA LYS A 387 -23.98 -21.00 31.62
C LYS A 387 -24.49 -21.42 33.00
N GLU A 388 -24.06 -22.58 33.51
CA GLU A 388 -24.35 -23.02 34.88
C GLU A 388 -23.70 -22.12 35.93
N ALA A 389 -22.46 -21.68 35.70
CA ALA A 389 -21.78 -20.72 36.57
C ALA A 389 -22.50 -19.36 36.61
N GLN A 390 -22.99 -18.86 35.46
CA GLN A 390 -23.77 -17.62 35.41
C GLN A 390 -25.12 -17.75 36.13
N GLU A 391 -25.81 -18.89 36.01
CA GLU A 391 -27.08 -19.13 36.70
C GLU A 391 -26.89 -19.39 38.21
N TRP A 392 -25.73 -19.90 38.64
CA TRP A 392 -25.36 -19.97 40.05
C TRP A 392 -25.09 -18.58 40.63
N ILE A 393 -24.33 -17.73 39.93
CA ILE A 393 -24.04 -16.34 40.33
C ILE A 393 -25.31 -15.49 40.43
N LYS A 394 -26.27 -15.66 39.50
CA LYS A 394 -27.56 -14.97 39.56
C LYS A 394 -28.41 -15.38 40.77
N ARG A 395 -28.38 -16.65 41.16
CA ARG A 395 -29.16 -17.16 42.30
C ARG A 395 -28.57 -16.80 43.66
N ASN A 396 -27.25 -16.62 43.75
CA ASN A 396 -26.56 -16.31 45.00
C ASN A 396 -26.21 -14.82 45.17
N ARG A 397 -26.70 -13.93 44.30
CA ARG A 397 -26.70 -12.49 44.59
C ARG A 397 -27.80 -12.19 45.61
N VAL A 398 -27.41 -12.07 46.87
CA VAL A 398 -28.21 -11.43 47.92
C VAL A 398 -28.46 -9.98 47.48
N LYS A 399 -29.72 -9.53 47.57
CA LYS A 399 -30.15 -8.17 47.21
C LYS A 399 -29.51 -7.10 48.09
#